data_AF-A0A958TJJ8-F1
#
_entry.id   AF-A0A958TJJ8-F1
#
_cell.length_a   1.000
_cell.length_b   1.000
_cell.length_c   1.000
_cell.angle_alpha   90.00
_cell.angle_beta   90.00
_cell.angle_gamma   90.00
#
_symmetry.space_group_name_H-M   'P 1'
#
loop_
_entity.id
_entity.type
_entity.pdbx_description
1 polymer ?
#
loop_
_entity_poly.entity_id
_entity_poly.type
_entity_poly.pdbx_seq_one_letter_code
_entity_poly.pdbx_strand_id
1 'polypeptide(L)'
;DYLETTLQWLDHETEFSNFHLLFLLELTKHLGFYPETSQIDFPYFNLSSGLFCLKPQNHYTISNQNLNVLKQLLGIKFDTLYTLKLNSNQRQSFLAMLLLYFELHLGDFRKPKSLQILNQVFN
;
A
#
# COMPACT_ATOMS: atom_id res chain seq x y z
N ASP A 1 -7.00 4.81 18.21
CA ASP A 1 -7.07 3.33 18.07
C ASP A 1 -6.12 2.82 16.99
N TYR A 2 -6.44 2.85 15.69
CA TYR A 2 -5.56 2.26 14.64
C TYR A 2 -4.09 2.72 14.68
N LEU A 3 -3.85 4.04 14.69
CA LEU A 3 -2.48 4.58 14.71
C LEU A 3 -1.71 4.12 15.95
N GLU A 4 -2.35 4.16 17.11
CA GLU A 4 -1.73 3.75 18.37
C GLU A 4 -1.41 2.26 18.38
N THR A 5 -2.37 1.40 18.01
CA THR A 5 -2.19 -0.05 17.99
C THR A 5 -1.10 -0.48 17.00
N THR A 6 -1.06 0.12 15.82
CA THR A 6 -0.06 -0.22 14.80
C THR A 6 1.35 0.27 15.15
N LEU A 7 1.47 1.42 15.81
CA LEU A 7 2.76 1.90 16.31
C LEU A 7 3.26 1.07 17.50
N GLN A 8 2.38 0.67 18.42
CA GLN A 8 2.74 -0.25 19.49
C GLN A 8 3.20 -1.61 18.95
N TRP A 9 2.58 -2.12 17.88
CA TRP A 9 3.05 -3.32 17.20
C TRP A 9 4.47 -3.14 16.66
N LEU A 10 4.74 -2.00 15.99
CA LEU A 10 6.06 -1.69 15.45
C LEU A 10 7.15 -1.68 16.53
N ASP A 11 6.86 -1.16 17.72
CA ASP A 11 7.82 -1.07 18.83
C ASP A 11 8.28 -2.45 19.36
N HIS A 12 7.51 -3.51 19.11
CA HIS A 12 7.79 -4.86 19.61
C HIS A 12 8.38 -5.81 18.55
N GLU A 13 8.50 -5.35 17.30
CA GLU A 13 8.84 -6.21 16.16
C GLU A 13 10.28 -6.00 15.69
N THR A 14 10.92 -7.10 15.31
CA THR A 14 12.32 -7.08 14.86
C THR A 14 12.45 -7.06 13.33
N GLU A 15 11.43 -7.54 12.60
CA GLU A 15 11.39 -7.53 11.13
C GLU A 15 10.26 -6.60 10.63
N PHE A 16 10.57 -5.32 10.46
CA PHE A 16 9.57 -4.29 10.11
C PHE A 16 9.77 -3.66 8.72
N SER A 17 10.62 -4.24 7.86
CA SER A 17 10.96 -3.64 6.56
C SER A 17 9.76 -3.43 5.63
N ASN A 18 8.67 -4.19 5.79
CA ASN A 18 7.44 -4.01 5.01
C ASN A 18 6.31 -3.33 5.79
N PHE A 19 6.51 -3.04 7.08
CA PHE A 19 5.49 -2.48 7.98
C PHE A 19 4.79 -1.28 7.36
N HIS A 20 5.58 -0.33 6.87
CA HIS A 20 5.09 0.91 6.30
C HIS A 20 4.14 0.70 5.10
N LEU A 21 4.32 -0.38 4.32
CA LEU A 21 3.46 -0.67 3.18
C LEU A 21 2.07 -1.13 3.62
N LEU A 22 2.02 -2.07 4.57
CA LEU A 22 0.75 -2.54 5.13
C LEU A 22 0.07 -1.44 5.94
N PHE A 23 0.85 -0.66 6.69
CA PHE A 23 0.36 0.50 7.43
C PHE A 23 -0.31 1.53 6.51
N LEU A 24 0.36 1.95 5.43
CA LEU A 24 -0.24 2.92 4.50
C LEU A 24 -1.47 2.34 3.80
N LEU A 25 -1.44 1.06 3.42
CA LEU A 25 -2.59 0.41 2.80
C LEU A 25 -3.81 0.37 3.75
N GLU A 26 -3.63 -0.11 4.98
CA GLU A 26 -4.72 -0.17 5.96
C GLU A 26 -5.18 1.22 6.40
N LEU A 27 -4.30 2.23 6.39
CA LEU A 27 -4.69 3.62 6.63
C LEU A 27 -5.72 4.12 5.60
N THR A 28 -5.68 3.66 4.34
CA THR A 28 -6.69 4.05 3.33
C THR A 28 -8.11 3.67 3.72
N LYS A 29 -8.29 2.63 4.54
CA LYS A 29 -9.58 2.23 5.12
C LYS A 29 -10.13 3.28 6.07
N HIS A 30 -9.28 3.85 6.90
CA HIS A 30 -9.65 4.92 7.84
C HIS A 30 -9.89 6.25 7.13
N LEU A 31 -9.30 6.45 5.96
CA LEU A 31 -9.47 7.64 5.14
C LEU A 31 -10.62 7.54 4.13
N GLY A 32 -11.27 6.38 4.01
CA GLY A 32 -12.47 6.20 3.19
C GLY A 32 -12.23 5.86 1.71
N PHE A 33 -11.01 5.44 1.34
CA PHE A 33 -10.66 5.06 -0.03
C PHE A 33 -9.88 3.74 -0.09
N TYR A 34 -10.30 2.73 0.68
CA TYR A 34 -9.69 1.40 0.61
C TYR A 34 -9.88 0.76 -0.78
N PRO A 35 -8.90 0.02 -1.31
CA PRO A 35 -9.08 -0.77 -2.52
C PRO A 35 -10.28 -1.72 -2.40
N GLU A 36 -11.15 -1.73 -3.40
CA GLU A 36 -12.27 -2.67 -3.41
C GLU A 36 -11.75 -4.08 -3.75
N THR A 37 -12.14 -5.10 -2.99
CA THR A 37 -11.56 -6.45 -3.06
C THR A 37 -12.46 -7.53 -3.69
N SER A 38 -13.70 -7.22 -4.05
CA SER A 38 -14.66 -8.15 -4.69
C SER A 38 -14.16 -8.79 -5.99
N GLN A 39 -13.30 -8.08 -6.72
CA GLN A 39 -12.74 -8.53 -8.00
C GLN A 39 -11.21 -8.74 -7.94
N ILE A 40 -10.70 -9.12 -6.77
CA ILE A 40 -9.25 -9.24 -6.51
C ILE A 40 -8.51 -10.13 -7.51
N ASP A 41 -9.17 -11.09 -8.16
CA ASP A 41 -8.53 -11.99 -9.11
C ASP A 41 -8.25 -11.37 -10.49
N PHE A 42 -8.83 -10.20 -10.79
CA PHE A 42 -8.64 -9.57 -12.09
C PHE A 42 -7.18 -9.12 -12.32
N PRO A 43 -6.72 -9.08 -13.58
CA PRO A 43 -5.31 -8.87 -13.92
C PRO A 43 -4.83 -7.42 -13.86
N TYR A 44 -5.72 -6.47 -13.53
CA TYR A 44 -5.41 -5.05 -13.42
C TYR A 44 -6.08 -4.42 -12.20
N PHE A 45 -5.53 -3.30 -11.75
CA PHE A 45 -6.13 -2.42 -10.75
C PHE A 45 -5.99 -0.97 -11.18
N ASN A 46 -7.08 -0.21 -11.14
CA ASN A 46 -7.08 1.21 -11.48
C ASN A 46 -6.96 2.05 -10.22
N LEU A 47 -5.82 2.75 -10.07
CA LEU A 47 -5.52 3.56 -8.89
C LEU A 47 -6.50 4.74 -8.73
N SER A 48 -7.03 5.28 -9.82
CA SER A 48 -7.96 6.41 -9.73
C SER A 48 -9.35 5.98 -9.24
N SER A 49 -9.84 4.82 -9.66
CA SER A 49 -11.16 4.32 -9.23
C SER A 49 -11.10 3.46 -7.97
N GLY A 50 -9.93 2.89 -7.63
CA GLY A 50 -9.80 1.94 -6.52
C GLY A 50 -10.38 0.55 -6.82
N LEU A 51 -10.57 0.20 -8.10
CA LEU A 51 -11.22 -1.03 -8.54
C LEU A 51 -10.27 -1.93 -9.34
N PHE A 52 -10.41 -3.23 -9.17
CA PHE A 52 -9.82 -4.21 -10.08
C PHE A 52 -10.59 -4.24 -11.41
N CYS A 53 -9.91 -4.54 -12.52
CA CYS A 53 -10.51 -4.53 -13.86
C CYS A 53 -9.91 -5.58 -14.81
N LEU A 54 -10.70 -6.04 -15.79
CA LEU A 54 -10.28 -7.06 -16.77
C LEU A 54 -9.36 -6.54 -17.87
N LYS A 55 -9.35 -5.22 -18.10
CA LYS A 55 -8.59 -4.56 -19.17
C LYS A 55 -8.04 -3.23 -18.64
N PRO A 56 -6.88 -2.77 -19.14
CA PRO A 56 -6.36 -1.47 -18.79
C PRO A 56 -7.34 -0.37 -19.21
N GLN A 57 -7.69 0.51 -18.27
CA GLN A 57 -8.70 1.56 -18.50
C GLN A 57 -8.07 2.92 -18.83
N ASN A 58 -6.96 3.24 -18.17
CA ASN A 58 -6.25 4.51 -18.30
C ASN A 58 -4.78 4.37 -17.84
N HIS A 59 -4.03 5.47 -17.84
CA HIS A 59 -2.62 5.49 -17.42
C HIS A 59 -2.39 5.26 -15.92
N TYR A 60 -3.47 5.25 -15.10
CA TYR A 60 -3.42 4.89 -13.68
C TYR A 60 -3.71 3.41 -13.44
N THR A 61 -3.81 2.60 -14.49
CA THR A 61 -4.02 1.17 -14.36
C THR A 61 -2.69 0.45 -14.19
N ILE A 62 -2.56 -0.30 -13.09
CA ILE A 62 -1.37 -1.12 -12.78
C ILE A 62 -1.62 -2.60 -13.04
N SER A 63 -0.54 -3.36 -13.22
CA SER A 63 -0.53 -4.81 -13.39
C SER A 63 0.78 -5.42 -12.86
N ASN A 64 0.95 -6.73 -13.03
CA ASN A 64 2.19 -7.46 -12.77
C ASN A 64 2.68 -7.31 -11.32
N GLN A 65 3.91 -6.82 -11.12
CA GLN A 65 4.59 -6.84 -9.82
C GLN A 65 3.85 -6.04 -8.75
N ASN A 66 3.52 -4.76 -9.00
CA ASN A 66 2.84 -3.94 -8.00
C ASN A 66 1.42 -4.43 -7.70
N LEU A 67 0.74 -5.00 -8.71
CA LEU A 67 -0.56 -5.63 -8.50
C LEU A 67 -0.44 -6.88 -7.60
N ASN A 68 0.56 -7.72 -7.82
CA ASN A 68 0.78 -8.91 -7.00
C ASN A 68 1.08 -8.54 -5.54
N VAL A 69 1.92 -7.52 -5.32
CA VAL A 69 2.19 -7.00 -3.96
C VAL A 69 0.93 -6.42 -3.33
N LEU A 70 0.09 -5.70 -4.09
CA LEU A 70 -1.19 -5.18 -3.60
C LEU A 70 -2.10 -6.33 -3.12
N LYS A 71 -2.28 -7.36 -3.95
CA LYS A 71 -3.11 -8.53 -3.60
C LYS A 71 -2.58 -9.26 -2.37
N GLN A 72 -1.26 -9.42 -2.26
CA GLN A 72 -0.64 -10.03 -1.09
C GLN A 72 -0.90 -9.21 0.18
N LEU A 73 -0.73 -7.90 0.12
CA LEU A 73 -0.95 -7.02 1.28
C LEU A 73 -2.42 -6.92 1.69
N LEU A 74 -3.36 -6.92 0.74
CA LEU A 74 -4.80 -6.98 1.02
C LEU A 74 -5.24 -8.30 1.68
N GLY A 75 -4.45 -9.37 1.52
CA GLY A 75 -4.74 -10.70 2.05
C GLY A 75 -4.07 -11.05 3.38
N ILE A 76 -3.21 -10.18 3.91
CA ILE A 76 -2.44 -10.45 5.14
C ILE A 76 -2.72 -9.41 6.23
N LYS A 77 -2.40 -9.77 7.46
CA LYS A 77 -2.42 -8.90 8.64
C LYS A 77 -0.99 -8.69 9.14
N PHE A 78 -0.81 -7.73 10.05
CA PHE A 78 0.51 -7.39 10.60
C PHE A 78 1.24 -8.58 11.23
N ASP A 79 0.54 -9.43 11.97
CA ASP A 79 1.04 -10.69 12.55
C ASP A 79 1.62 -11.66 11.50
N THR A 80 1.20 -11.59 10.24
CA THR A 80 1.68 -12.41 9.12
C THR A 80 2.59 -11.65 8.16
N LEU A 81 2.92 -10.38 8.42
CA LEU A 81 3.65 -9.54 7.47
C LEU A 81 5.07 -10.04 7.18
N TYR A 82 5.69 -10.73 8.15
CA TYR A 82 7.02 -11.33 8.00
C TYR A 82 7.09 -12.39 6.88
N THR A 83 5.96 -12.97 6.46
CA THR A 83 5.92 -13.95 5.36
C THR A 83 6.08 -13.30 3.99
N LEU A 84 5.81 -12.00 3.88
CA LEU A 84 5.96 -11.25 2.64
C LEU A 84 7.43 -10.88 2.46
N LYS A 85 8.12 -11.50 1.50
CA LYS A 85 9.53 -11.19 1.21
C LYS A 85 9.63 -10.28 -0.03
N LEU A 86 9.79 -8.99 0.23
CA LEU A 86 10.07 -7.99 -0.81
C LEU A 86 11.54 -7.61 -0.78
N ASN A 87 12.14 -7.45 -1.95
CA ASN A 87 13.44 -6.78 -2.07
C ASN A 87 13.28 -5.24 -2.07
N SER A 88 14.40 -4.52 -1.97
CA SER A 88 14.39 -3.05 -1.90
C SER A 88 13.67 -2.40 -3.09
N ASN A 89 13.92 -2.89 -4.31
CA ASN A 89 13.28 -2.35 -5.52
C ASN A 89 11.76 -2.57 -5.53
N GLN A 90 11.28 -3.73 -5.06
CA GLN A 90 9.86 -4.02 -4.95
C GLN A 90 9.20 -3.11 -3.91
N ARG A 91 9.83 -2.93 -2.74
CA ARG A 91 9.33 -2.01 -1.69
C ARG A 91 9.24 -0.58 -2.21
N GLN A 92 10.30 -0.08 -2.84
CA GLN A 92 10.33 1.28 -3.37
C GLN A 92 9.31 1.50 -4.49
N SER A 93 9.19 0.55 -5.42
CA SER A 93 8.21 0.62 -6.51
C SER A 93 6.77 0.60 -5.99
N PHE A 94 6.48 -0.30 -5.03
CA PHE A 94 5.16 -0.41 -4.45
C PHE A 94 4.80 0.81 -3.60
N LEU A 95 5.75 1.32 -2.81
CA LEU A 95 5.58 2.55 -2.05
C LEU A 95 5.26 3.72 -2.96
N ALA A 96 6.04 3.94 -4.04
CA ALA A 96 5.76 5.00 -5.01
C ALA A 96 4.35 4.90 -5.62
N MET A 97 3.89 3.68 -5.93
CA MET A 97 2.53 3.42 -6.40
C MET A 97 1.47 3.76 -5.32
N LEU A 98 1.68 3.36 -4.06
CA LEU A 98 0.83 3.72 -2.93
C LEU A 98 0.73 5.23 -2.76
N LEU A 99 1.83 5.97 -2.90
CA LEU A 99 1.81 7.43 -2.76
C LEU A 99 0.99 8.09 -3.87
N LEU A 100 1.08 7.56 -5.09
CA LEU A 100 0.24 8.00 -6.19
C LEU A 100 -1.25 7.70 -5.91
N TYR A 101 -1.56 6.55 -5.31
CA TYR A 101 -2.92 6.22 -4.90
C TYR A 101 -3.45 7.23 -3.87
N PHE A 102 -2.67 7.56 -2.83
CA PHE A 102 -3.03 8.61 -1.87
C PHE A 102 -3.25 9.98 -2.54
N GLU A 103 -2.35 10.36 -3.45
CA GLU A 103 -2.45 11.64 -4.18
C GLU A 103 -3.75 11.75 -4.99
N LEU A 104 -4.17 10.67 -5.64
CA LEU A 104 -5.40 10.63 -6.46
C LEU A 104 -6.69 10.74 -5.62
N HIS A 105 -6.71 10.17 -4.42
CA HIS A 105 -7.92 10.10 -3.58
C HIS A 105 -8.06 11.26 -2.60
N LEU A 106 -6.96 11.87 -2.18
CA LEU A 106 -6.97 12.93 -1.18
C LEU A 106 -7.03 14.35 -1.77
N GLY A 107 -6.89 14.52 -3.10
CA GLY A 107 -7.12 15.75 -3.86
C GLY A 107 -6.15 16.91 -3.54
N ASP A 108 -6.13 17.37 -2.30
CA ASP A 108 -5.24 18.39 -1.73
C ASP A 108 -4.02 17.79 -1.00
N PHE A 109 -3.68 16.53 -1.30
CA PHE A 109 -2.54 15.84 -0.69
C PHE A 109 -1.23 16.46 -1.15
N ARG A 110 -0.79 17.52 -0.46
CA ARG A 110 0.60 17.96 -0.52
C ARG A 110 1.44 16.79 -0.06
N LYS A 111 2.23 16.19 -0.97
CA LYS A 111 3.20 15.13 -0.64
C LYS A 111 3.84 15.46 0.71
N PRO A 112 3.50 14.71 1.77
CA PRO A 112 3.98 15.04 3.09
C PRO A 112 5.50 14.98 3.08
N LYS A 113 6.17 15.98 3.64
CA LYS A 113 7.63 15.89 3.89
C LYS A 113 7.94 14.65 4.73
N SER A 114 7.00 14.24 5.60
CA SER A 114 7.08 13.00 6.38
C SER A 114 7.11 11.73 5.52
N LEU A 115 6.56 11.72 4.30
CA LEU A 115 6.62 10.57 3.40
C LEU A 115 8.00 10.41 2.72
N GLN A 116 8.69 11.53 2.49
CA GLN A 116 10.11 11.49 2.12
C GLN A 116 10.96 10.99 3.29
N ILE A 117 10.65 11.39 4.52
CA ILE A 117 11.32 10.89 5.74
C ILE A 117 11.03 9.40 5.94
N LEU A 118 9.80 8.94 5.70
CA LEU A 118 9.44 7.52 5.78
C LEU A 118 10.27 6.67 4.79
N ASN A 119 10.46 7.17 3.57
CA ASN A 119 11.36 6.56 2.59
C ASN A 119 12.83 6.55 3.04
N GLN A 120 13.28 7.50 3.87
CA GLN A 120 14.66 7.55 4.36
C GLN A 120 14.89 6.64 5.57
N VAL A 121 13.86 6.41 6.40
CA VAL A 121 13.96 5.59 7.61
C VAL A 121 13.82 4.10 7.31
N PHE A 122 13.06 3.73 6.27
CA PHE A 122 12.77 2.33 5.93
C PHE A 122 13.55 1.79 4.71
N ASN A 123 14.51 2.56 4.17
CA ASN A 123 15.46 2.10 3.14
C ASN A 123 16.79 1.65 3.73
#